data_AF-A0A367FLH0-F1
#
_entry.id   AF-A0A367FLH0-F1
#
_cell.length_a   1.000
_cell.length_b   1.000
_cell.length_c   1.000
_cell.angle_alpha   90.00
_cell.angle_beta   90.00
_cell.angle_gamma   90.00
#
_symmetry.space_group_name_H-M   'P 1'
#
loop_
_entity.id
_entity.type
_entity.pdbx_description
1 polymer ?
#
loop_
_entity_poly.entity_id
_entity_poly.type
_entity_poly.pdbx_seq_one_letter_code
_entity_poly.pdbx_strand_id
1 'polypeptide(L)'
;MVEDDGKASRRLRVVAAVLVGAAVLLILSAVGHSASAPPAVAPAPSPGPGSGCERLPYRAAVRQVGAAIVFPEVSYAIDRTGDRPRIDLSGSYRGDLPEERRIAVITRPDPASYDSSPGHRPGDGHYYYQRELRVDREARCWSAVSFGGVYSGSAGLAWQVYFALVPADFGVTSVSARNHVDEGVLASLEILASFTVQT
;
A
#
# COMPACT_ATOMS: atom_id res chain seq x y z
N MET A 1 46.69 10.28 -63.71
CA MET A 1 46.74 8.85 -64.01
C MET A 1 46.87 8.15 -62.67
N VAL A 2 45.85 7.37 -62.30
CA VAL A 2 45.74 6.46 -61.14
C VAL A 2 45.58 7.19 -59.78
N GLU A 3 44.39 7.27 -59.16
CA GLU A 3 43.68 6.21 -58.36
C GLU A 3 44.59 5.56 -57.32
N ASP A 4 44.18 5.07 -56.16
CA ASP A 4 43.06 5.25 -55.24
C ASP A 4 43.56 4.55 -53.96
N ASP A 5 42.77 4.62 -52.90
CA ASP A 5 42.58 3.55 -51.92
C ASP A 5 43.72 3.17 -50.97
N GLY A 6 43.51 3.50 -49.70
CA GLY A 6 44.25 2.80 -48.65
C GLY A 6 44.25 3.39 -47.25
N LYS A 7 43.24 4.14 -46.81
CA LYS A 7 43.08 4.37 -45.35
C LYS A 7 41.67 4.70 -44.86
N ALA A 8 40.65 4.38 -45.66
CA ALA A 8 39.25 4.46 -45.27
C ALA A 8 38.75 3.13 -44.65
N SER A 9 39.38 2.61 -43.60
CA SER A 9 38.87 1.38 -42.97
C SER A 9 39.39 1.05 -41.56
N ARG A 10 39.62 2.04 -40.67
CA ARG A 10 39.97 1.66 -39.27
C ARG A 10 39.70 2.65 -38.14
N ARG A 11 38.90 3.70 -38.33
CA ARG A 11 38.49 4.59 -37.22
C ARG A 11 37.00 4.91 -37.19
N LEU A 12 36.20 4.05 -37.81
CA LEU A 12 34.76 3.99 -37.64
C LEU A 12 34.43 3.12 -36.42
N ARG A 13 34.80 3.56 -35.21
CA ARG A 13 34.41 2.95 -33.92
C ARG A 13 34.82 3.78 -32.69
N VAL A 14 34.83 5.11 -32.77
CA VAL A 14 34.83 5.98 -31.58
C VAL A 14 34.03 7.26 -31.90
N VAL A 15 32.82 7.07 -32.41
CA VAL A 15 31.77 8.10 -32.41
C VAL A 15 30.76 7.62 -31.38
N ALA A 16 30.35 8.50 -30.46
CA ALA A 16 29.32 8.33 -29.42
C ALA A 16 29.77 8.27 -27.94
N ALA A 17 30.74 9.09 -27.51
CA ALA A 17 31.03 9.21 -26.07
C ALA A 17 31.56 10.59 -25.61
N VAL A 18 31.22 11.72 -26.24
CA VAL A 18 31.57 13.05 -25.69
C VAL A 18 30.56 14.13 -26.12
N LEU A 19 29.26 13.98 -25.83
CA LEU A 19 28.26 15.04 -26.08
C LEU A 19 27.06 15.01 -25.09
N VAL A 20 27.27 14.64 -23.82
CA VAL A 20 26.27 14.81 -22.74
C VAL A 20 26.94 15.31 -21.46
N GLY A 21 27.77 16.35 -21.59
CA GLY A 21 28.58 16.88 -20.48
C GLY A 21 28.76 18.39 -20.58
N ALA A 22 27.67 19.15 -20.69
CA ALA A 22 27.68 20.62 -20.61
C ALA A 22 26.27 21.20 -20.43
N ALA A 23 25.51 20.75 -19.42
CA ALA A 23 24.20 21.35 -19.10
C ALA A 23 23.86 21.35 -17.59
N VAL A 24 24.86 21.42 -16.71
CA VAL A 24 24.64 21.59 -15.26
C VAL A 24 25.63 22.60 -14.70
N LEU A 25 25.50 23.86 -15.11
CA LEU A 25 26.08 24.99 -14.40
C LEU A 25 25.30 26.25 -14.82
N LEU A 26 24.92 27.07 -13.83
CA LEU A 26 23.95 28.17 -13.83
C LEU A 26 22.52 27.62 -13.58
N ILE A 27 21.95 27.71 -12.39
CA ILE A 27 21.58 28.94 -11.68
C ILE A 27 21.60 28.68 -10.16
N LEU A 28 22.68 29.09 -9.49
CA LEU A 28 22.62 29.55 -8.10
C LEU A 28 22.55 31.08 -8.17
N SER A 29 21.43 31.68 -7.75
CA SER A 29 21.29 33.04 -7.17
C SER A 29 19.86 33.55 -7.33
N ALA A 30 18.98 33.24 -6.37
CA ALA A 30 17.85 34.10 -6.00
C ALA A 30 17.25 33.59 -4.69
N VAL A 31 17.90 33.93 -3.57
CA VAL A 31 17.28 33.90 -2.24
C VAL A 31 16.27 35.05 -2.19
N GLY A 32 15.07 34.80 -2.70
CA GLY A 32 13.90 35.64 -2.52
C GLY A 32 13.02 35.01 -1.44
N HIS A 33 12.98 35.61 -0.27
CA HIS A 33 12.02 35.28 0.78
C HIS A 33 10.60 35.51 0.22
N SER A 34 9.86 34.44 0.00
CA SER A 34 8.41 34.48 -0.17
C SER A 34 7.83 33.43 0.74
N ALA A 35 7.24 33.91 1.84
CA ALA A 35 6.43 33.09 2.73
C ALA A 35 5.21 32.60 1.94
N SER A 36 5.33 31.42 1.33
CA SER A 36 4.19 30.73 0.75
C SER A 36 3.27 30.30 1.90
N ALA A 37 2.10 30.93 1.95
CA ALA A 37 0.99 30.55 2.80
C ALA A 37 0.74 29.03 2.71
N PRO A 38 0.27 28.37 3.79
CA PRO A 38 -0.08 26.97 3.74
C PRO A 38 -1.08 26.72 2.60
N PRO A 39 -0.98 25.59 1.87
CA PRO A 39 -1.88 25.30 0.78
C PRO A 39 -3.32 25.36 1.30
N ALA A 40 -4.15 26.16 0.63
CA ALA A 40 -5.58 26.16 0.86
C ALA A 40 -6.09 24.72 0.74
N VAL A 41 -6.61 24.18 1.85
CA VAL A 41 -7.24 22.88 1.89
C VAL A 41 -8.36 22.89 0.86
N ALA A 42 -8.17 22.13 -0.23
CA ALA A 42 -9.25 21.92 -1.19
C ALA A 42 -10.45 21.35 -0.42
N PRO A 43 -11.68 21.85 -0.63
CA PRO A 43 -12.86 21.27 -0.01
C PRO A 43 -12.91 19.78 -0.34
N ALA A 44 -13.16 18.96 0.68
CA ALA A 44 -13.30 17.52 0.53
C ALA A 44 -14.30 17.22 -0.60
N PRO A 45 -14.03 16.24 -1.48
CA PRO A 45 -14.97 15.87 -2.52
C PRO A 45 -16.32 15.54 -1.88
N SER A 46 -17.38 16.13 -2.43
CA SER A 46 -18.75 15.86 -2.00
C SER A 46 -19.02 14.35 -2.03
N PRO A 47 -19.74 13.80 -1.04
CA PRO A 47 -20.03 12.37 -1.02
C PRO A 47 -20.80 12.02 -2.29
N GLY A 48 -20.23 11.14 -3.10
CA GLY A 48 -20.99 10.41 -4.12
C GLY A 48 -22.12 9.63 -3.44
N PRO A 49 -23.01 8.98 -4.22
CA PRO A 49 -24.10 8.17 -3.67
C PRO A 49 -23.52 6.99 -2.90
N GLY A 50 -23.20 7.24 -1.63
CA GLY A 50 -22.53 6.31 -0.75
C GLY A 50 -23.53 5.26 -0.31
N SER A 51 -23.20 4.01 -0.56
CA SER A 51 -23.71 2.87 0.19
C SER A 51 -23.84 3.25 1.66
N GLY A 52 -24.96 2.95 2.32
CA GLY A 52 -25.25 3.29 3.72
C GLY A 52 -24.32 2.64 4.77
N CYS A 53 -23.15 2.18 4.35
CA CYS A 53 -22.13 1.58 5.19
C CYS A 53 -21.56 2.61 6.18
N GLU A 54 -21.08 2.10 7.31
CA GLU A 54 -20.36 2.89 8.30
C GLU A 54 -19.18 3.63 7.65
N ARG A 55 -19.05 4.93 7.95
CA ARG A 55 -17.97 5.78 7.47
C ARG A 55 -17.07 6.16 8.61
N LEU A 56 -15.84 5.69 8.55
CA LEU A 56 -14.78 6.08 9.47
C LEU A 56 -14.12 7.40 9.01
N PRO A 57 -13.45 8.14 9.92
CA PRO A 57 -12.98 9.51 9.68
C PRO A 57 -11.98 9.67 8.54
N TYR A 58 -11.22 8.63 8.21
CA TYR A 58 -10.23 8.67 7.12
C TYR A 58 -10.65 7.78 5.95
N ARG A 59 -10.22 8.15 4.74
CA ARG A 59 -10.42 7.37 3.51
C ARG A 59 -9.09 6.80 3.05
N ALA A 60 -9.08 5.53 2.67
CA ALA A 60 -7.88 4.89 2.13
C ALA A 60 -7.78 5.11 0.61
N ALA A 61 -6.57 5.35 0.12
CA ALA A 61 -6.26 5.29 -1.29
C ALA A 61 -6.06 3.83 -1.71
N VAL A 62 -7.12 3.19 -2.19
CA VAL A 62 -7.12 1.76 -2.53
C VAL A 62 -6.53 1.53 -3.91
N ARG A 63 -5.53 0.64 -3.96
CA ARG A 63 -5.07 0.02 -5.19
C ARG A 63 -5.81 -1.30 -5.40
N GLN A 64 -6.72 -1.31 -6.37
CA GLN A 64 -7.40 -2.52 -6.83
C GLN A 64 -6.41 -3.40 -7.62
N VAL A 65 -6.42 -4.71 -7.36
CA VAL A 65 -5.51 -5.69 -7.97
C VAL A 65 -6.31 -6.76 -8.72
N GLY A 66 -7.23 -7.44 -8.02
CA GLY A 66 -8.13 -8.43 -8.59
C GLY A 66 -9.42 -7.81 -9.15
N ALA A 67 -10.13 -8.52 -10.02
CA ALA A 67 -11.37 -8.05 -10.63
C ALA A 67 -12.65 -8.67 -10.04
N ALA A 68 -12.54 -9.79 -9.30
CA ALA A 68 -13.69 -10.53 -8.79
C ALA A 68 -14.54 -9.72 -7.78
N ILE A 69 -13.85 -8.97 -6.91
CA ILE A 69 -14.47 -8.13 -5.89
C ILE A 69 -13.77 -6.77 -5.87
N VAL A 70 -14.53 -5.70 -6.04
CA VAL A 70 -14.02 -4.32 -6.10
C VAL A 70 -14.38 -3.59 -4.81
N PHE A 71 -13.45 -2.80 -4.28
CA PHE A 71 -13.64 -2.00 -3.07
C PHE A 71 -13.73 -0.51 -3.41
N PRO A 72 -14.92 0.00 -3.79
CA PRO A 72 -15.06 1.39 -4.21
C PRO A 72 -14.85 2.38 -3.06
N GLU A 73 -15.16 1.97 -1.83
CA GLU A 73 -14.93 2.79 -0.64
C GLU A 73 -14.28 1.95 0.46
N VAL A 74 -13.15 2.45 0.95
CA VAL A 74 -12.48 1.96 2.16
C VAL A 74 -12.24 3.15 3.06
N SER A 75 -12.69 3.06 4.31
CA SER A 75 -12.46 4.04 5.34
C SER A 75 -11.86 3.40 6.59
N TYR A 76 -11.13 4.19 7.37
CA TYR A 76 -10.45 3.70 8.55
C TYR A 76 -10.43 4.72 9.70
N ALA A 77 -10.26 4.20 10.91
CA ALA A 77 -10.00 4.96 12.14
C ALA A 77 -8.78 4.35 12.83
N ILE A 78 -8.05 5.18 13.59
CA ILE A 78 -6.92 4.72 14.38
C ILE A 78 -7.15 5.16 15.82
N ASP A 79 -7.27 4.20 16.72
CA ASP A 79 -7.26 4.45 18.16
C ASP A 79 -5.83 4.29 18.68
N ARG A 80 -5.28 5.40 19.22
CA ARG A 80 -3.93 5.49 19.79
C ARG A 80 -3.94 5.66 21.31
N THR A 81 -5.10 5.51 21.95
CA THR A 81 -5.25 5.81 23.39
C THR A 81 -4.61 4.76 24.31
N GLY A 82 -4.35 3.55 23.81
CA GLY A 82 -3.66 2.49 24.53
C GLY A 82 -2.24 2.22 24.04
N ASP A 83 -1.55 1.32 24.73
CA ASP A 83 -0.17 0.92 24.41
C ASP A 83 0.00 0.22 23.06
N ARG A 84 -1.08 -0.08 22.33
CA ARG A 84 -1.03 -0.68 20.99
C ARG A 84 -2.05 0.02 20.10
N PRO A 85 -1.64 0.64 18.99
CA PRO A 85 -2.57 1.30 18.09
C PRO A 85 -3.53 0.25 17.51
N ARG A 86 -4.81 0.59 17.43
CA ARG A 86 -5.85 -0.23 16.79
C ARG A 86 -6.34 0.47 15.54
N ILE A 87 -6.49 -0.30 14.47
CA ILE A 87 -7.01 0.14 13.19
C ILE A 87 -8.37 -0.51 12.99
N ASP A 88 -9.40 0.31 12.89
CA ASP A 88 -10.72 -0.11 12.43
C ASP A 88 -10.85 0.17 10.94
N LEU A 89 -11.46 -0.76 10.20
CA LEU A 89 -11.77 -0.59 8.78
C LEU A 89 -13.25 -0.79 8.52
N SER A 90 -13.79 -0.02 7.59
CA SER A 90 -15.13 -0.21 7.04
C SER A 90 -15.20 0.21 5.58
N GLY A 91 -16.23 -0.24 4.88
CA GLY A 91 -16.47 0.24 3.54
C GLY A 91 -17.57 -0.53 2.82
N SER A 92 -17.54 -0.41 1.50
CA SER A 92 -18.42 -1.14 0.61
C SER A 92 -17.63 -1.98 -0.37
N TYR A 93 -18.33 -2.92 -1.01
CA TYR A 93 -17.75 -3.76 -2.05
C TYR A 93 -18.75 -3.99 -3.18
N ARG A 94 -18.23 -4.37 -4.35
CA ARG A 94 -19.00 -4.79 -5.54
C ARG A 94 -18.48 -6.12 -6.04
N GLY A 95 -19.31 -6.86 -6.75
CA GLY A 95 -19.01 -8.22 -7.20
C GLY A 95 -19.55 -9.28 -6.26
N ASP A 96 -19.48 -10.53 -6.68
CA ASP A 96 -20.07 -11.65 -5.95
C ASP A 96 -19.00 -12.35 -5.12
N LEU A 97 -19.24 -12.40 -3.81
CA LEU A 97 -18.40 -13.13 -2.87
C LEU A 97 -18.86 -14.60 -2.89
N PRO A 98 -18.04 -15.58 -3.30
CA PRO A 98 -18.45 -16.98 -3.26
C PRO A 98 -18.80 -17.41 -1.83
N GLU A 99 -19.76 -18.33 -1.66
CA GLU A 99 -20.21 -18.78 -0.33
C GLU A 99 -19.09 -19.47 0.46
N GLU A 100 -18.21 -20.20 -0.23
CA GLU A 100 -17.09 -20.96 0.36
C GLU A 100 -15.85 -20.09 0.61
N ARG A 101 -15.90 -18.80 0.28
CA ARG A 101 -14.76 -17.89 0.38
C ARG A 101 -15.04 -16.77 1.38
N ARG A 102 -13.97 -16.25 1.92
CA ARG A 102 -13.94 -15.11 2.84
C ARG A 102 -12.94 -14.10 2.34
N ILE A 103 -13.08 -12.87 2.80
CA ILE A 103 -12.10 -11.82 2.52
C ILE A 103 -11.26 -11.67 3.79
N ALA A 104 -10.00 -12.05 3.72
CA ALA A 104 -9.05 -11.88 4.81
C ALA A 104 -8.33 -10.53 4.69
N VAL A 105 -8.07 -9.93 5.85
CA VAL A 105 -7.16 -8.82 6.04
C VAL A 105 -5.80 -9.39 6.40
N ILE A 106 -4.82 -9.14 5.53
CA ILE A 106 -3.43 -9.49 5.74
C ILE A 106 -2.65 -8.18 5.77
N THR A 107 -1.71 -8.05 6.70
CA THR A 107 -0.90 -6.84 6.81
C THR A 107 0.57 -7.14 6.73
N ARG A 108 1.34 -6.22 6.19
CA ARG A 108 2.78 -6.24 6.26
C ARG A 108 3.26 -4.85 6.71
N PRO A 109 4.06 -4.77 7.78
CA PRO A 109 4.71 -3.52 8.14
C PRO A 109 5.72 -3.12 7.05
N ASP A 110 5.70 -1.84 6.68
CA ASP A 110 6.62 -1.29 5.69
C ASP A 110 8.05 -1.33 6.26
N PRO A 111 9.00 -2.03 5.60
CA PRO A 111 10.39 -2.07 6.07
C PRO A 111 11.09 -0.72 6.11
N ALA A 112 10.59 0.29 5.39
CA ALA A 112 11.11 1.64 5.45
C ALA A 112 10.51 2.49 6.59
N SER A 113 9.51 1.98 7.31
CA SER A 113 8.88 2.72 8.40
C SER A 113 9.77 2.81 9.65
N TYR A 114 9.57 3.87 10.44
CA TYR A 114 10.34 4.12 11.65
C TYR A 114 9.64 3.49 12.86
N ASP A 115 10.33 2.54 13.50
CA ASP A 115 9.91 1.97 14.78
C ASP A 115 10.58 2.73 15.93
N SER A 116 9.77 3.13 16.90
CA SER A 116 10.24 3.86 18.08
C SER A 116 10.88 2.95 19.14
N SER A 117 10.73 1.63 19.04
CA SER A 117 11.31 0.65 19.96
C SER A 117 12.75 0.27 19.56
N PRO A 118 13.76 0.51 20.43
CA PRO A 118 15.14 0.14 20.16
C PRO A 118 15.29 -1.36 19.86
N GLY A 119 15.95 -1.68 18.74
CA GLY A 119 16.25 -3.06 18.34
C GLY A 119 15.11 -3.78 17.60
N HIS A 120 13.91 -3.19 17.50
CA HIS A 120 12.85 -3.71 16.66
C HIS A 120 13.05 -3.27 15.20
N ARG A 121 12.85 -4.19 14.27
CA ARG A 121 12.85 -3.93 12.83
C ARG A 121 11.41 -4.07 12.36
N PRO A 122 10.74 -2.96 12.01
CA PRO A 122 9.32 -3.02 11.74
C PRO A 122 9.01 -3.88 10.53
N GLY A 123 9.82 -3.83 9.45
CA GLY A 123 9.70 -4.77 8.34
C GLY A 123 10.65 -5.95 8.48
N ASP A 124 10.29 -6.88 9.34
CA ASP A 124 10.88 -8.23 9.37
C ASP A 124 10.59 -9.06 8.10
N GLY A 125 9.79 -8.50 7.18
CA GLY A 125 9.44 -9.10 5.90
C GLY A 125 8.24 -10.04 5.99
N HIS A 126 7.67 -10.23 7.18
CA HIS A 126 6.56 -11.15 7.39
C HIS A 126 5.21 -10.52 7.05
N TYR A 127 4.29 -11.39 6.63
CA TYR A 127 2.88 -11.07 6.45
C TYR A 127 2.09 -11.63 7.61
N TYR A 128 1.15 -10.83 8.10
CA TYR A 128 0.39 -11.12 9.29
C TYR A 128 -1.08 -11.25 8.93
N TYR A 129 -1.65 -12.42 9.15
CA TYR A 129 -3.09 -12.58 9.12
C TYR A 129 -3.70 -11.84 10.30
N GLN A 130 -4.64 -10.95 10.03
CA GLN A 130 -5.32 -10.18 11.08
C GLN A 130 -6.67 -10.78 11.41
N ARG A 131 -7.54 -10.89 10.40
CA ARG A 131 -8.91 -11.41 10.52
C ARG A 131 -9.60 -11.44 9.16
N GLU A 132 -10.78 -12.03 9.13
CA GLU A 132 -11.73 -11.89 8.04
C GLU A 132 -12.59 -10.61 8.19
N LEU A 133 -13.02 -10.06 7.05
CA LEU A 133 -14.04 -9.02 7.01
C LEU A 133 -15.39 -9.59 7.45
N ARG A 134 -16.12 -8.83 8.27
CA ARG A 134 -17.53 -9.05 8.53
C ARG A 134 -18.31 -8.41 7.39
N VAL A 135 -18.90 -9.24 6.54
CA VAL A 135 -19.57 -8.79 5.30
C VAL A 135 -21.08 -8.84 5.48
N ASP A 136 -21.74 -7.72 5.19
CA ASP A 136 -23.18 -7.64 4.95
C ASP A 136 -23.41 -7.74 3.43
N ARG A 137 -23.91 -8.90 3.01
CA ARG A 137 -24.11 -9.22 1.59
C ARG A 137 -25.28 -8.46 0.96
N GLU A 138 -26.28 -8.10 1.75
CA GLU A 138 -27.48 -7.40 1.27
C GLU A 138 -27.18 -5.91 1.12
N ALA A 139 -26.60 -5.30 2.15
CA ALA A 139 -26.22 -3.89 2.12
C ALA A 139 -24.95 -3.63 1.29
N ARG A 140 -24.24 -4.69 0.87
CA ARG A 140 -22.94 -4.65 0.18
C ARG A 140 -21.90 -3.83 0.97
N CYS A 141 -21.95 -3.99 2.29
CA CYS A 141 -21.09 -3.33 3.27
C CYS A 141 -20.17 -4.34 3.93
N TRP A 142 -19.07 -3.85 4.49
CA TRP A 142 -18.20 -4.67 5.31
C TRP A 142 -17.54 -3.85 6.42
N SER A 143 -17.11 -4.54 7.47
CA SER A 143 -16.25 -3.99 8.50
C SER A 143 -15.21 -5.01 8.95
N ALA A 144 -14.03 -4.52 9.31
CA ALA A 144 -13.09 -5.27 10.12
C ALA A 144 -12.87 -4.47 11.40
N VAL A 145 -13.58 -4.88 12.46
CA VAL A 145 -13.42 -4.27 13.77
C VAL A 145 -11.99 -4.55 14.24
N SER A 146 -11.22 -3.51 14.54
CA SER A 146 -9.96 -3.47 15.27
C SER A 146 -8.98 -4.63 15.01
N PHE A 147 -7.98 -4.38 14.18
CA PHE A 147 -6.70 -5.10 14.23
C PHE A 147 -5.60 -4.15 14.67
N GLY A 148 -4.64 -4.65 15.43
CA GLY A 148 -3.68 -3.80 16.15
C GLY A 148 -2.24 -4.01 15.72
N GLY A 149 -1.44 -2.96 15.87
CA GLY A 149 0.01 -3.09 15.91
C GLY A 149 0.42 -4.04 17.03
N VAL A 150 1.34 -4.96 16.73
CA VAL A 150 1.60 -6.15 17.56
C VAL A 150 2.27 -5.79 18.90
N TYR A 151 2.83 -4.58 19.04
CA TYR A 151 3.57 -4.08 20.20
C TYR A 151 3.58 -2.54 20.29
N SER A 152 4.06 -1.99 21.41
CA SER A 152 3.97 -0.55 21.74
C SER A 152 4.85 0.38 20.90
N GLY A 153 5.91 -0.13 20.29
CA GLY A 153 6.72 0.60 19.33
C GLY A 153 6.04 0.88 17.99
N SER A 154 4.90 0.24 17.70
CA SER A 154 4.26 0.30 16.39
C SER A 154 3.59 1.63 16.03
N ALA A 155 3.57 2.60 16.95
CA ALA A 155 3.21 3.98 16.63
C ALA A 155 4.25 4.57 15.67
N GLY A 156 3.80 5.10 14.53
CA GLY A 156 4.65 5.61 13.45
C GLY A 156 4.87 4.64 12.29
N LEU A 157 4.46 3.38 12.43
CA LEU A 157 4.61 2.40 11.35
C LEU A 157 3.62 2.65 10.21
N ALA A 158 4.12 2.48 8.99
CA ALA A 158 3.26 2.33 7.83
C ALA A 158 2.97 0.84 7.66
N TRP A 159 1.69 0.49 7.52
CA TRP A 159 1.22 -0.87 7.29
C TRP A 159 0.65 -0.95 5.90
N GLN A 160 1.17 -1.88 5.10
CA GLN A 160 0.51 -2.31 3.88
C GLN A 160 -0.59 -3.30 4.26
N VAL A 161 -1.82 -2.95 3.92
CA VAL A 161 -3.01 -3.75 4.15
C VAL A 161 -3.42 -4.39 2.84
N TYR A 162 -3.67 -5.69 2.87
CA TYR A 162 -4.10 -6.50 1.73
C TYR A 162 -5.45 -7.12 2.03
N PHE A 163 -6.36 -7.04 1.07
CA PHE A 163 -7.57 -7.83 1.05
C PHE A 163 -7.37 -9.02 0.11
N ALA A 164 -7.47 -10.22 0.65
CA ALA A 164 -7.26 -11.46 -0.08
C ALA A 164 -8.52 -12.33 -0.03
N LEU A 165 -8.88 -12.93 -1.15
CA LEU A 165 -9.93 -13.94 -1.17
C LEU A 165 -9.34 -15.27 -0.68
N VAL A 166 -9.85 -15.81 0.42
CA VAL A 166 -9.32 -17.02 1.06
C VAL A 166 -10.40 -18.09 1.24
N PRO A 167 -10.04 -19.37 1.38
CA PRO A 167 -10.94 -20.42 1.87
C PRO A 167 -11.51 -20.08 3.25
N ALA A 168 -12.70 -20.59 3.56
CA ALA A 168 -13.36 -20.32 4.84
C ALA A 168 -12.63 -20.86 6.09
N ASP A 169 -11.69 -21.79 5.92
CA ASP A 169 -10.88 -22.40 6.99
C ASP A 169 -9.45 -21.84 7.07
N PHE A 170 -9.12 -20.82 6.27
CA PHE A 170 -7.75 -20.31 6.10
C PHE A 170 -7.08 -19.91 7.42
N GLY A 171 -7.80 -19.22 8.31
CA GLY A 171 -7.27 -18.76 9.59
C GLY A 171 -6.85 -19.89 10.54
N VAL A 172 -7.30 -21.12 10.30
CA VAL A 172 -6.99 -22.30 11.12
C VAL A 172 -5.92 -23.17 10.46
N THR A 173 -5.92 -23.29 9.13
CA THR A 173 -5.08 -24.25 8.41
C THR A 173 -3.76 -23.66 7.91
N SER A 174 -3.74 -22.35 7.65
CA SER A 174 -2.68 -21.71 6.84
C SER A 174 -1.95 -20.58 7.57
N VAL A 175 -2.30 -20.36 8.83
CA VAL A 175 -1.77 -19.29 9.68
C VAL A 175 -0.96 -19.91 10.81
N SER A 176 0.29 -19.47 10.99
CA SER A 176 1.13 -19.99 12.06
C SER A 176 0.63 -19.55 13.44
N ALA A 177 1.15 -20.17 14.51
CA ALA A 177 0.83 -19.77 15.89
C ALA A 177 1.17 -18.30 16.22
N ARG A 178 1.97 -17.62 15.38
CA ARG A 178 2.31 -16.18 15.50
C ARG A 178 1.52 -15.30 14.54
N ASN A 179 0.47 -15.84 13.93
CA ASN A 179 -0.31 -15.21 12.87
C ASN A 179 0.48 -14.91 11.58
N HIS A 180 1.61 -15.58 11.36
CA HIS A 180 2.36 -15.39 10.11
C HIS A 180 1.68 -16.15 8.98
N VAL A 181 1.60 -15.50 7.83
CA VAL A 181 1.29 -16.11 6.54
C VAL A 181 2.60 -16.32 5.80
N ASP A 182 2.89 -17.56 5.43
CA ASP A 182 4.07 -17.90 4.64
C ASP A 182 4.02 -17.22 3.27
N GLU A 183 5.17 -16.84 2.72
CA GLU A 183 5.23 -16.14 1.43
C GLU A 183 4.71 -17.00 0.27
N GLY A 184 4.95 -18.31 0.30
CA GLY A 184 4.40 -19.25 -0.69
C GLY A 184 2.88 -19.37 -0.58
N VAL A 185 2.34 -19.31 0.64
CA VAL A 185 0.88 -19.25 0.86
C VAL A 185 0.33 -17.94 0.31
N LEU A 186 0.94 -16.80 0.64
CA LEU A 186 0.51 -15.49 0.13
C LEU A 186 0.51 -15.44 -1.41
N ALA A 187 1.54 -15.99 -2.06
CA ALA A 187 1.64 -16.03 -3.52
C ALA A 187 0.53 -16.86 -4.18
N SER A 188 -0.08 -17.79 -3.44
CA SER A 188 -1.24 -18.57 -3.90
C SER A 188 -2.58 -17.88 -3.67
N LEU A 189 -2.61 -16.81 -2.87
CA LEU A 189 -3.84 -16.08 -2.58
C LEU A 189 -4.20 -15.12 -3.72
N GLU A 190 -5.51 -15.02 -3.98
CA GLU A 190 -6.02 -13.99 -4.85
C GLU A 190 -6.08 -12.66 -4.08
N ILE A 191 -5.10 -11.80 -4.31
CA ILE A 191 -5.10 -10.44 -3.77
C ILE A 191 -6.10 -9.59 -4.56
N LEU A 192 -7.11 -9.09 -3.85
CA LEU A 192 -8.18 -8.28 -4.42
C LEU A 192 -7.79 -6.81 -4.43
N ALA A 193 -7.28 -6.30 -3.31
CA ALA A 193 -6.92 -4.89 -3.17
C ALA A 193 -5.83 -4.70 -2.12
N SER A 194 -5.18 -3.54 -2.16
CA SER A 194 -4.20 -3.12 -1.17
C SER A 194 -4.24 -1.62 -0.91
N PHE A 195 -3.82 -1.19 0.27
CA PHE A 195 -3.63 0.22 0.62
C PHE A 195 -2.66 0.34 1.79
N THR A 196 -2.23 1.58 2.10
CA THR A 196 -1.32 1.84 3.22
C THR A 196 -2.04 2.64 4.30
N VAL A 197 -1.81 2.27 5.56
CA VAL A 197 -2.25 3.02 6.75
C VAL A 197 -1.02 3.37 7.58
N GLN A 198 -0.95 4.60 8.08
CA GLN A 198 0.12 5.03 8.98
C GLN A 198 -0.43 5.13 10.41
N THR A 199 0.12 4.30 11.31
CA THR A 199 -0.28 4.25 12.73
C THR A 199 0.40 5.29 13.58
#